data_AF-A0A1A9GCG0-F1
#
_entry.id   AF-A0A1A9GCG0-F1
#
_cell.length_a   1.000
_cell.length_b   1.000
_cell.length_c   1.000
_cell.angle_alpha   90.00
_cell.angle_beta   90.00
_cell.angle_gamma   90.00
#
_symmetry.space_group_name_H-M   'P 1'
#
loop_
_entity.id
_entity.type
_entity.pdbx_description
1 polymer ?
#
loop_
_entity_poly.entity_id
_entity_poly.type
_entity_poly.pdbx_seq_one_letter_code
_entity_poly.pdbx_strand_id
1 'polypeptide(L)'
;MSRYTITLLKGERTDEEAVIGFDPPLRTFFLQGFETDDDFGTPEIWLGTLLEEFPTLEGIIEEARRKGYEIRDLDRADMIAKLAQAGHDHEPSIAEKLGFIL
;
A
#
# COMPACT_ATOMS: atom_id res chain seq x y z
N MET A 1 6.30 -8.35 -5.21
CA MET A 1 5.35 -7.32 -4.78
C MET A 1 3.96 -7.83 -5.07
N SER A 2 3.15 -8.02 -4.02
CA SER A 2 1.76 -8.45 -4.15
C SER A 2 0.89 -7.20 -4.18
N ARG A 3 0.01 -7.09 -5.19
CA ARG A 3 -0.88 -5.94 -5.36
C ARG A 3 -2.30 -6.40 -5.65
N TYR A 4 -3.27 -5.65 -5.16
CA TYR A 4 -4.70 -5.88 -5.32
C TYR A 4 -5.35 -4.61 -5.82
N THR A 5 -6.17 -4.76 -6.86
CA THR A 5 -7.07 -3.70 -7.31
C THR A 5 -8.19 -3.56 -6.28
N ILE A 6 -8.51 -2.31 -5.94
CA ILE A 6 -9.54 -1.91 -4.99
C ILE A 6 -10.30 -0.72 -5.55
N THR A 7 -11.51 -0.50 -5.02
CA THR A 7 -12.24 0.74 -5.28
C THR A 7 -11.88 1.77 -4.23
N LEU A 8 -11.42 2.94 -4.66
CA LEU A 8 -11.06 4.08 -3.81
C LEU A 8 -12.00 5.26 -4.07
N LEU A 9 -12.57 5.83 -3.01
CA LEU A 9 -13.46 6.99 -3.10
C LEU A 9 -12.79 8.23 -2.53
N LYS A 10 -13.10 9.40 -3.10
CA LYS A 10 -12.77 10.72 -2.56
C LYS A 10 -13.91 11.71 -2.82
N GLY A 11 -14.74 11.94 -1.82
CA GLY A 11 -15.98 12.71 -2.00
C GLY A 11 -16.90 11.99 -3.00
N GLU A 12 -17.26 12.67 -4.09
CA GLU A 12 -18.10 12.10 -5.17
C GLU A 12 -17.29 11.36 -6.25
N ARG A 13 -15.95 11.38 -6.17
CA ARG A 13 -15.07 10.72 -7.14
C ARG A 13 -14.82 9.28 -6.72
N THR A 14 -14.74 8.40 -7.70
CA THR A 14 -14.43 6.98 -7.53
C THR A 14 -13.32 6.60 -8.50
N ASP A 15 -12.34 5.85 -7.99
CA ASP A 15 -11.33 5.16 -8.76
C ASP A 15 -11.51 3.66 -8.54
N GLU A 16 -11.87 2.95 -9.61
CA GLU A 16 -12.11 1.50 -9.58
C GLU A 16 -10.82 0.69 -9.82
N GLU A 17 -9.73 1.35 -10.20
CA GLU A 17 -8.46 0.74 -10.57
C GLU A 17 -7.33 1.08 -9.57
N ALA A 18 -7.68 1.66 -8.42
CA ALA A 18 -6.73 1.94 -7.35
C ALA A 18 -6.07 0.63 -6.86
N VAL A 19 -4.84 0.74 -6.37
CA VAL A 19 -4.02 -0.41 -6.00
C VAL A 19 -3.57 -0.30 -4.56
N ILE A 20 -3.76 -1.39 -3.81
CA ILE A 20 -3.15 -1.58 -2.49
C ILE A 20 -2.26 -2.82 -2.49
N GLY A 21 -1.15 -2.78 -1.78
CA GLY A 21 -0.22 -3.90 -1.72
C GLY A 21 0.78 -3.82 -0.58
N PHE A 22 1.70 -4.78 -0.56
CA PHE A 22 2.85 -4.79 0.35
C PHE A 22 4.13 -4.84 -0.47
N ASP A 23 5.08 -3.96 -0.12
CA ASP A 23 6.42 -3.89 -0.66
C ASP A 23 7.38 -4.53 0.36
N PRO A 24 7.90 -5.75 0.10
CA PRO A 24 8.80 -6.43 1.03
C PRO A 24 10.15 -5.69 1.23
N PRO A 25 10.85 -5.21 0.19
CA PRO A 25 12.05 -4.38 0.36
C PRO A 25 11.86 -3.18 1.29
N LEU A 26 10.72 -2.48 1.19
CA LEU A 26 10.40 -1.34 2.04
C LEU A 26 9.67 -1.73 3.32
N ARG A 27 9.34 -3.02 3.54
CA ARG A 27 8.62 -3.50 4.72
C ARG A 27 7.35 -2.68 5.02
N THR A 28 6.66 -2.23 3.96
CA THR A 28 5.53 -1.30 4.07
C THR A 28 4.39 -1.71 3.16
N PHE A 29 3.17 -1.48 3.63
CA PHE A 29 2.01 -1.38 2.77
C PHE A 29 2.11 -0.13 1.91
N PHE A 30 1.59 -0.20 0.68
CA PHE A 30 1.49 0.92 -0.23
C PHE A 30 0.07 1.04 -0.80
N LEU A 31 -0.33 2.27 -1.13
CA LEU A 31 -1.62 2.62 -1.73
C LEU A 31 -1.37 3.62 -2.84
N GLN A 32 -1.91 3.34 -4.03
CA GLN A 32 -1.87 4.22 -5.19
C GLN A 32 -3.28 4.33 -5.77
N GLY A 33 -3.66 5.53 -6.21
CA GLY A 33 -4.95 5.75 -6.84
C GLY A 33 -5.11 7.15 -7.39
N PHE A 34 -6.14 7.31 -8.21
CA PHE A 34 -6.43 8.48 -9.03
C PHE A 34 -5.21 8.84 -9.88
N GLU A 35 -4.83 7.93 -10.79
CA GLU A 35 -3.84 8.23 -11.82
C GLU A 35 -4.24 9.50 -12.58
N THR A 36 -3.24 10.30 -12.93
CA THR A 36 -3.42 11.51 -13.74
C THR A 36 -2.90 11.28 -15.14
N ASP A 37 -3.52 11.92 -16.13
CA ASP A 37 -3.08 11.90 -17.52
C ASP A 37 -1.83 12.79 -17.76
N ASP A 38 -1.02 13.05 -16.72
CA ASP A 38 0.23 13.78 -16.89
C ASP A 38 1.31 12.90 -17.54
N ASP A 39 2.32 13.53 -18.15
CA ASP A 39 3.42 12.82 -18.84
C ASP A 39 4.22 11.89 -17.90
N PHE A 40 4.02 12.01 -16.59
CA PHE A 40 4.76 11.30 -15.54
C PHE A 40 3.91 10.18 -14.89
N GLY A 41 2.61 10.09 -15.21
CA GLY A 41 1.67 9.18 -14.59
C GLY A 41 1.56 9.36 -13.07
N THR A 42 1.68 10.58 -12.56
CA THR A 42 1.73 10.80 -11.11
C THR A 42 0.35 10.56 -10.50
N PRO A 43 0.19 9.60 -9.56
CA PRO A 43 -1.09 9.40 -8.89
C PRO A 43 -1.38 10.53 -7.89
N GLU A 44 -2.65 10.87 -7.73
CA GLU A 44 -3.07 11.88 -6.75
C GLU A 44 -2.74 11.46 -5.31
N ILE A 45 -2.80 10.15 -5.03
CA ILE A 45 -2.38 9.56 -3.76
C ILE A 45 -1.35 8.47 -4.02
N TRP A 46 -0.21 8.59 -3.32
CA TRP A 46 0.80 7.55 -3.21
C TRP A 46 1.29 7.51 -1.76
N LEU A 47 1.01 6.41 -1.07
CA LEU A 47 1.47 6.13 0.29
C LEU A 47 2.37 4.89 0.29
N GLY A 48 3.27 4.77 1.27
CA GLY A 48 4.13 3.59 1.40
C GLY A 48 5.32 3.63 0.45
N THR A 49 5.98 4.79 0.38
CA THR A 49 7.15 5.02 -0.49
C THR A 49 8.47 4.97 0.25
N LEU A 50 8.41 4.89 1.59
CA LEU A 50 9.57 4.87 2.46
C LEU A 50 9.65 3.54 3.23
N LEU A 51 10.86 3.22 3.70
CA LEU A 51 11.11 2.05 4.54
C LEU A 51 10.27 2.14 5.82
N GLU A 52 9.49 1.09 6.08
CA GLU A 52 8.62 0.91 7.25
C GLU A 52 7.59 2.04 7.48
N GLU A 53 7.20 2.76 6.44
CA GLU A 53 6.27 3.90 6.57
C GLU A 53 4.90 3.48 7.13
N PHE A 54 4.35 2.38 6.60
CA PHE A 54 3.09 1.78 7.02
C PHE A 54 3.28 0.26 7.15
N PRO A 55 3.78 -0.25 8.29
CA PRO A 55 4.04 -1.67 8.47
C PRO A 55 2.77 -2.50 8.68
N THR A 56 1.60 -1.86 8.80
CA THR A 56 0.29 -2.50 9.01
C THR A 56 -0.72 -2.00 7.99
N LEU A 57 -1.67 -2.87 7.63
CA LEU A 57 -2.75 -2.52 6.72
C LEU A 57 -3.67 -1.46 7.34
N GLU A 58 -3.91 -1.56 8.65
CA GLU A 58 -4.71 -0.60 9.41
C GLU A 58 -4.10 0.81 9.34
N GLY A 59 -2.77 0.93 9.50
CA GLY A 59 -2.08 2.22 9.47
C GLY A 59 -2.25 2.95 8.14
N ILE A 60 -2.09 2.25 7.01
CA ILE A 60 -2.27 2.88 5.69
C ILE A 60 -3.74 3.22 5.40
N ILE A 61 -4.69 2.40 5.88
CA ILE A 61 -6.13 2.67 5.74
C ILE A 61 -6.51 3.93 6.53
N GLU A 62 -6.01 4.08 7.76
CA GLU A 62 -6.26 5.27 8.59
C GLU A 62 -5.66 6.52 7.96
N GLU A 63 -4.46 6.42 7.38
CA GLU A 63 -3.83 7.54 6.69
C GLU A 63 -4.61 7.96 5.43
N ALA A 64 -5.05 6.98 4.63
CA ALA A 64 -5.90 7.24 3.47
C ALA A 64 -7.19 7.97 3.89
N ARG A 65 -7.84 7.51 4.97
CA ARG A 65 -9.04 8.17 5.54
C ARG A 65 -8.76 9.58 6.00
N ARG A 66 -7.62 9.82 6.67
CA ARG A 66 -7.20 11.16 7.11
C ARG A 66 -7.03 12.12 5.93
N LYS A 67 -6.60 11.61 4.78
CA LYS A 67 -6.48 12.36 3.51
C LYS A 67 -7.81 12.47 2.73
N GLY A 68 -8.91 11.96 3.27
CA GLY A 68 -10.25 12.03 2.69
C GLY A 68 -10.58 10.90 1.72
N TYR A 69 -9.82 9.81 1.74
CA TYR A 69 -10.04 8.65 0.89
C TYR A 69 -10.70 7.50 1.65
N GLU A 70 -11.62 6.80 1.00
CA GLU A 70 -12.24 5.59 1.55
C GLU A 70 -12.00 4.40 0.63
N ILE A 71 -11.56 3.27 1.19
CA ILE A 71 -11.37 2.04 0.43
C ILE A 71 -12.63 1.18 0.55
N ARG A 72 -13.14 0.70 -0.59
CA ARG A 72 -14.26 -0.25 -0.71
C ARG A 72 -13.83 -1.57 -1.35
N ASP A 73 -14.72 -2.55 -1.24
CA ASP A 73 -14.57 -3.90 -1.79
C ASP A 73 -13.32 -4.66 -1.31
N LEU A 74 -12.77 -4.24 -0.17
CA LEU A 74 -11.88 -5.02 0.66
C LEU A 74 -12.67 -6.18 1.26
N ASP A 75 -12.66 -7.36 0.62
CA ASP A 75 -12.92 -8.59 1.36
C ASP A 75 -11.72 -8.82 2.30
N ARG A 76 -11.84 -8.16 3.44
CA ARG A 76 -10.75 -7.75 4.31
C ARG A 76 -9.98 -8.96 4.85
N ALA A 77 -10.67 -10.09 5.06
CA ALA A 77 -10.09 -11.28 5.65
C ALA A 77 -9.09 -11.98 4.72
N ASP A 78 -9.45 -12.18 3.45
CA ASP A 78 -8.58 -12.87 2.49
C ASP A 78 -7.39 -12.01 2.06
N MET A 79 -7.59 -10.70 1.95
CA MET A 79 -6.51 -9.77 1.63
C MET A 79 -5.54 -9.59 2.81
N ILE A 80 -6.06 -9.43 4.05
CA ILE A 80 -5.23 -9.42 5.27
C ILE A 80 -4.45 -10.72 5.38
N ALA A 81 -5.08 -11.88 5.20
CA ALA A 81 -4.38 -13.16 5.30
C ALA A 81 -3.24 -13.27 4.27
N LYS A 82 -3.48 -12.86 3.02
CA LYS A 82 -2.47 -12.91 1.96
C LYS A 82 -1.36 -11.87 2.13
N LEU A 83 -1.69 -10.68 2.63
CA LEU A 83 -0.71 -9.61 2.86
C LEU A 83 0.08 -9.82 4.16
N ALA A 84 -0.57 -10.29 5.24
CA ALA A 84 0.10 -10.66 6.48
C ALA A 84 1.08 -11.82 6.26
N GLN A 85 0.70 -12.82 5.47
CA GLN A 85 1.64 -13.89 5.08
C GLN A 85 2.85 -13.32 4.33
N ALA A 86 2.62 -12.43 3.35
CA ALA A 86 3.70 -11.80 2.59
C ALA A 86 4.60 -10.86 3.42
N GLY A 87 4.07 -10.25 4.48
CA GLY A 87 4.82 -9.41 5.42
C GLY A 87 5.58 -10.20 6.48
N HIS A 88 5.09 -11.38 6.88
CA HIS A 88 5.75 -12.23 7.88
C HIS A 88 6.89 -13.09 7.29
N ASP A 89 6.83 -13.43 6.00
CA ASP A 89 7.88 -14.23 5.33
C ASP A 89 9.13 -13.40 4.95
N HIS A 90 9.31 -12.21 5.54
CA HIS A 90 10.48 -11.38 5.26
C HIS A 90 11.76 -11.98 5.87
N GLU A 91 12.49 -12.72 5.04
CA GLU A 91 13.87 -13.09 5.36
C GLU A 91 14.75 -11.82 5.30
N PRO A 92 15.63 -11.59 6.28
CA PRO A 92 16.46 -10.40 6.30
C PRO A 92 17.23 -10.23 4.98
N SER A 93 17.18 -9.03 4.41
CA SER A 93 17.90 -8.70 3.19
C SER A 93 19.40 -8.90 3.37
N ILE A 94 20.15 -9.07 2.27
CA ILE A 94 21.63 -9.14 2.36
C ILE A 94 22.20 -7.89 3.06
N ALA A 95 21.61 -6.72 2.83
CA ALA A 95 22.04 -5.49 3.48
C ALA A 95 21.79 -5.50 4.99
N GLU A 96 20.65 -6.03 5.46
CA GLU A 96 20.35 -6.22 6.88
C GLU A 96 21.28 -7.26 7.52
N LYS A 97 21.49 -8.40 6.85
CA LYS A 97 22.43 -9.45 7.31
C LYS A 97 23.87 -8.94 7.44
N LEU A 98 24.25 -7.95 6.64
CA LEU A 98 25.56 -7.32 6.66
C LEU A 98 25.62 -6.04 7.53
N GLY A 99 24.50 -5.62 8.14
CA GLY A 99 24.45 -4.46 9.03
C GLY A 99 24.48 -3.08 8.35
N PHE A 100 24.15 -3.01 7.05
CA PHE A 100 24.04 -1.73 6.32
C PHE A 100 22.70 -1.04 6.53
N ILE A 101 21.68 -1.79 6.93
CA ILE A 101 20.33 -1.31 7.22
C ILE A 101 19.94 -1.93 8.57
N LEU A 102 19.36 -1.10 9.44
CA LEU A 102 18.92 -1.49 10.79
C LEU A 102 17.59 -2.24 10.77
#